data_AF-A0AAN8BI01-F1
#
_entry.id   AF-A0AAN8BI01-F1
#
_cell.length_a   1.000
_cell.length_b   1.000
_cell.length_c   1.000
_cell.angle_alpha   90.00
_cell.angle_beta   90.00
_cell.angle_gamma   90.00
#
_symmetry.space_group_name_H-M   'P 1'
#
loop_
_entity.id
_entity.type
_entity.pdbx_description
1 polymer ?
#
loop_
_entity_poly.entity_id
_entity_poly.type
_entity_poly.pdbx_seq_one_letter_code
_entity_poly.pdbx_strand_id
1 'polypeptide(L)'
;MALCRAATIQTATLGCVLVCVLLCLFLTGYVGGPEANPLPSQPAQRVLARNPLPSKTACACSPGSTQLKSALPPDSEELLQRRAKERQQHTARTESVLSTLLYALSNSPLQYPIQGFKVRPMTPTFIPGLALHAAQRSNYTVSLEVSEGVLRTTIPAKAVQVKVTGNGERRLVVESGSLEALNERLADVSYTSTLYHIHTGDLASFQFEDHEAVFPITIKQPQPPVLYDMGTDINSQVTITTKTFLRYPELNALLKSIRQFYKDMEIIIVDDSMEPQKIPGPHIQQFIMPPAQGWFAGRNLAVSQVTTKYFLWVDDDFLFTELTKIEEMVKVMEAVPELDVLGGKVGGDQFYFSIIYEEGDETEGGCMHRKSGGRYHSLPGYPQCSLVSGVVNFFLARTDAAQRVGFDPQLKRVAHSEFFMDGLGSLMVATCGHVSVSHQARLQHNDTKLYKEFRYPPKSEGISKMQLHFFKNHLKCIRYG
;
A
#
# COMPACT_ATOMS: atom_id res chain seq x y z
N MET A 1 -4.35 -67.39 49.92
CA MET A 1 -5.10 -68.23 48.95
C MET A 1 -4.61 -67.82 47.57
N ALA A 2 -3.64 -68.53 46.99
CA ALA A 2 -3.84 -69.68 46.08
C ALA A 2 -4.44 -69.21 44.75
N LEU A 3 -3.95 -69.53 43.55
CA LEU A 3 -2.99 -70.54 43.07
C LEU A 3 -2.63 -70.21 41.60
N CYS A 4 -1.44 -70.64 41.17
CA CYS A 4 -0.93 -70.69 39.81
C CYS A 4 -1.88 -71.33 38.78
N ARG A 5 -1.70 -70.99 37.48
CA ARG A 5 -1.23 -71.95 36.46
C ARG A 5 -0.83 -71.26 35.15
N ALA A 6 0.39 -71.54 34.72
CA ALA A 6 0.88 -71.35 33.36
C ALA A 6 0.33 -72.47 32.44
N ALA A 7 0.11 -72.16 31.17
CA ALA A 7 -0.02 -73.13 30.10
C ALA A 7 0.68 -72.60 28.84
N THR A 8 1.70 -73.36 28.42
CA THR A 8 2.54 -73.22 27.25
C THR A 8 1.77 -73.63 25.99
N ILE A 9 1.84 -72.84 24.91
CA ILE A 9 1.56 -73.35 23.54
C ILE A 9 2.66 -72.84 22.60
N GLN A 10 3.55 -73.77 22.27
CA GLN A 10 4.44 -73.71 21.12
C GLN A 10 3.65 -73.92 19.81
N THR A 11 4.25 -73.46 18.71
CA THR A 11 3.94 -73.78 17.29
C THR A 11 2.68 -73.17 16.66
N ALA A 12 2.75 -71.91 16.22
CA ALA A 12 1.89 -71.41 15.12
C ALA A 12 2.39 -70.12 14.41
N THR A 13 3.62 -69.65 14.65
CA THR A 13 4.07 -68.32 14.18
C THR A 13 4.78 -68.29 12.83
N LEU A 14 5.00 -69.43 12.16
CA LEU A 14 5.67 -69.46 10.85
C LEU A 14 4.71 -69.55 9.64
N GLY A 15 3.47 -69.98 9.84
CA GLY A 15 2.49 -70.15 8.74
C GLY A 15 1.74 -68.87 8.36
N CYS A 16 1.47 -67.96 9.31
CA CYS A 16 0.69 -66.74 9.05
C CYS A 16 1.48 -65.64 8.33
N VAL A 17 2.81 -65.57 8.53
CA VAL A 17 3.65 -64.53 7.91
C VAL A 17 3.85 -64.82 6.41
N LEU A 18 3.93 -66.09 6.00
CA LEU A 18 4.13 -66.45 4.59
C LEU A 18 2.87 -66.21 3.73
N VAL A 19 1.68 -66.41 4.30
CA VAL A 19 0.40 -66.19 3.60
C VAL A 19 0.12 -64.69 3.40
N CYS A 20 0.47 -63.83 4.35
CA CYS A 20 0.32 -62.38 4.20
C CYS A 20 1.29 -61.77 3.17
N VAL A 21 2.52 -62.28 3.07
CA VAL A 21 3.50 -61.78 2.08
C VAL A 21 3.11 -62.20 0.65
N LEU A 22 2.57 -63.41 0.46
CA LEU A 22 2.11 -63.88 -0.85
C LEU A 22 0.83 -63.16 -1.32
N LEU A 23 -0.09 -62.81 -0.41
CA LEU A 23 -1.27 -61.98 -0.72
C LEU A 23 -0.91 -60.54 -1.09
N CYS A 24 0.10 -59.94 -0.43
CA CYS A 24 0.60 -58.62 -0.80
C CYS A 24 1.29 -58.62 -2.18
N LEU A 25 2.03 -59.67 -2.54
CA LEU A 25 2.68 -59.77 -3.85
C LEU A 25 1.68 -60.02 -5.00
N PHE A 26 0.61 -60.78 -4.75
CA PHE A 26 -0.46 -61.00 -5.73
C PHE A 26 -1.30 -59.73 -6.00
N LEU A 27 -1.51 -58.88 -4.98
CA LEU A 27 -2.24 -57.62 -5.14
C LEU A 27 -1.41 -56.52 -5.84
N THR A 28 -0.08 -56.63 -5.84
CA THR A 28 0.80 -55.71 -6.60
C THR A 28 1.04 -56.14 -8.06
N GLY A 29 0.62 -57.37 -8.45
CA GLY A 29 0.99 -57.97 -9.74
C GLY A 29 -0.04 -57.86 -10.87
N TYR A 30 -1.25 -57.32 -10.64
CA TYR A 30 -2.34 -57.38 -11.63
C TYR A 30 -3.17 -56.09 -11.70
N VAL A 31 -2.54 -54.96 -12.07
CA VAL A 31 -3.21 -53.87 -12.81
C VAL A 31 -2.20 -53.26 -13.79
N GLY A 32 -2.00 -53.92 -14.93
CA GLY A 32 -1.47 -53.28 -16.13
C GLY A 32 -2.62 -52.53 -16.82
N GLY A 33 -2.73 -51.22 -16.55
CA GLY A 33 -3.56 -50.29 -17.31
C GLY A 33 -2.73 -49.60 -18.40
N PRO A 34 -3.37 -49.09 -19.48
CA PRO A 34 -2.66 -48.56 -20.65
C PRO A 34 -1.78 -47.36 -20.26
N GLU A 35 -0.62 -47.26 -20.92
CA GLU A 35 0.31 -46.12 -20.79
C GLU A 35 -0.46 -44.80 -20.90
N ALA A 36 -0.61 -44.12 -19.76
CA ALA A 36 -1.00 -42.74 -19.73
C ALA A 36 0.18 -41.95 -20.30
N ASN A 37 0.01 -41.44 -21.53
CA ASN A 37 0.89 -40.43 -22.10
C ASN A 37 1.16 -39.36 -21.02
N PRO A 38 2.42 -38.93 -20.84
CA PRO A 38 2.73 -37.88 -19.88
C PRO A 38 1.85 -36.67 -20.20
N LEU A 39 1.04 -36.27 -19.21
CA LEU A 39 0.32 -35.01 -19.21
C LEU A 39 1.32 -33.93 -19.65
N PRO A 40 0.98 -33.09 -20.64
CA PRO A 40 1.87 -32.01 -21.04
C PRO A 40 2.21 -31.23 -19.78
N SER A 41 3.50 -31.10 -19.50
CA SER A 41 4.04 -30.18 -18.52
C SER A 41 3.19 -28.91 -18.55
N GLN A 42 2.71 -28.46 -17.38
CA GLN A 42 2.12 -27.14 -17.23
C GLN A 42 2.88 -26.19 -18.14
N PRO A 43 2.22 -25.44 -19.04
CA PRO A 43 2.94 -24.56 -19.93
C PRO A 43 3.80 -23.72 -19.01
N ALA A 44 5.13 -23.88 -19.13
CA ALA A 44 6.08 -23.02 -18.45
C ALA A 44 5.50 -21.63 -18.63
N GLN A 45 5.16 -20.97 -17.52
CA GLN A 45 4.65 -19.60 -17.56
C GLN A 45 5.57 -18.91 -18.55
N ARG A 46 5.06 -18.60 -19.74
CA ARG A 46 5.78 -17.79 -20.70
C ARG A 46 5.92 -16.51 -19.93
N VAL A 47 7.06 -16.34 -19.29
CA VAL A 47 7.50 -15.07 -18.76
C VAL A 47 7.39 -14.19 -19.99
N LEU A 48 6.31 -13.39 -20.05
CA LEU A 48 6.14 -12.38 -21.07
C LEU A 48 7.49 -11.67 -21.07
N ALA A 49 8.23 -11.83 -22.17
CA ALA A 49 9.57 -11.29 -22.28
C ALA A 49 9.45 -9.82 -21.92
N ARG A 50 9.91 -9.46 -20.71
CA ARG A 50 10.00 -8.08 -20.29
C ARG A 50 11.06 -7.50 -21.20
N ASN A 51 10.64 -6.89 -22.31
CA ASN A 51 11.50 -5.96 -23.00
C ASN A 51 11.96 -4.98 -21.92
N PRO A 52 13.28 -4.85 -21.68
CA PRO A 52 13.77 -3.98 -20.63
C PRO A 52 13.20 -2.60 -20.88
N LEU A 53 12.51 -2.05 -19.87
CA LEU A 53 12.08 -0.66 -19.86
C LEU A 53 13.26 0.20 -20.33
N PRO A 54 13.07 1.21 -21.20
CA PRO A 54 14.13 2.17 -21.47
C PRO A 54 14.67 2.65 -20.13
N SER A 55 15.95 2.37 -19.85
CA SER A 55 16.56 2.73 -18.58
C SER A 55 16.36 4.22 -18.38
N LYS A 56 15.75 4.63 -17.27
CA LYS A 56 15.64 6.05 -16.93
C LYS A 56 17.07 6.62 -16.91
N THR A 57 17.44 7.38 -17.93
CA THR A 57 18.76 7.99 -18.04
C THR A 57 18.89 9.08 -16.97
N ALA A 58 20.11 9.27 -16.47
CA ALA A 58 20.36 10.35 -15.52
C ALA A 58 19.99 11.68 -16.16
N CYS A 59 19.24 12.51 -15.44
CA CYS A 59 18.95 13.87 -15.89
C CYS A 59 20.21 14.74 -15.79
N ALA A 60 20.35 15.69 -16.72
CA ALA A 60 21.38 16.71 -16.64
C ALA A 60 20.89 17.88 -15.79
N CYS A 61 21.78 18.47 -14.99
CA CYS A 61 21.49 19.71 -14.28
C CYS A 61 21.49 20.88 -15.27
N SER A 62 20.46 21.72 -15.25
CA SER A 62 20.41 22.91 -16.10
C SER A 62 21.43 23.96 -15.61
N PRO A 63 21.95 24.83 -16.49
CA PRO A 63 22.82 25.94 -16.08
C PRO A 63 22.21 26.75 -14.93
N GLY A 64 23.02 27.10 -13.92
CA GLY A 64 22.58 27.80 -12.71
C GLY A 64 21.99 26.90 -11.61
N SER A 65 21.89 25.58 -11.81
CA SER A 65 21.41 24.66 -10.77
C SER A 65 22.46 24.41 -9.67
N THR A 66 22.00 24.33 -8.43
CA THR A 66 22.83 23.91 -7.28
C THR A 66 22.98 22.38 -7.25
N GLN A 67 24.22 21.90 -7.16
CA GLN A 67 24.52 20.48 -6.99
C GLN A 67 24.31 20.06 -5.53
N LEU A 68 23.16 19.45 -5.21
CA LEU A 68 22.84 19.10 -3.81
C LEU A 68 23.84 18.15 -3.15
N LYS A 69 24.54 17.29 -3.92
CA LYS A 69 25.57 16.39 -3.39
C LYS A 69 26.76 17.17 -2.80
N SER A 70 27.07 18.38 -3.30
CA SER A 70 28.19 19.17 -2.78
C SER A 70 27.90 19.84 -1.43
N ALA A 71 26.63 19.83 -0.97
CA ALA A 71 26.25 20.29 0.35
C ALA A 71 26.41 19.21 1.43
N LEU A 72 26.72 17.96 1.04
CA LEU A 72 26.92 16.86 1.98
C LEU A 72 28.34 16.90 2.57
N PRO A 73 28.54 16.47 3.83
CA PRO A 73 29.85 16.25 4.40
C PRO A 73 30.71 15.26 3.59
N PRO A 74 32.05 15.32 3.65
CA PRO A 74 32.94 14.47 2.86
C PRO A 74 32.74 12.96 3.06
N ASP A 75 32.29 12.54 4.25
CA ASP A 75 32.06 11.14 4.62
C ASP A 75 30.56 10.85 4.76
N SER A 76 29.85 10.85 3.63
CA SER A 76 28.38 10.65 3.57
C SER A 76 27.97 9.37 2.84
N GLU A 77 28.86 8.38 2.71
CA GLU A 77 28.60 7.18 1.93
C GLU A 77 27.42 6.37 2.51
N GLU A 78 27.37 6.22 3.83
CA GLU A 78 26.25 5.56 4.50
C GLU A 78 24.91 6.28 4.25
N LEU A 79 24.90 7.62 4.25
CA LEU A 79 23.71 8.41 3.95
C LEU A 79 23.24 8.16 2.51
N LEU A 80 24.17 8.07 1.55
CA LEU A 80 23.84 7.76 0.15
C LEU A 80 23.24 6.35 0.02
N GLN A 81 23.77 5.37 0.74
CA GLN A 81 23.23 4.01 0.78
C GLN A 81 21.83 3.97 1.41
N ARG A 82 21.62 4.65 2.54
CA ARG A 82 20.30 4.78 3.18
C ARG A 82 19.30 5.47 2.26
N ARG A 83 19.69 6.56 1.59
CA ARG A 83 18.87 7.26 0.59
C ARG A 83 18.47 6.34 -0.57
N ALA A 84 19.40 5.54 -1.08
CA ALA A 84 19.13 4.59 -2.16
C ALA A 84 18.14 3.48 -1.72
N LYS A 85 18.34 2.92 -0.52
CA LYS A 85 17.44 1.92 0.07
C LYS A 85 16.03 2.48 0.30
N GLU A 86 15.92 3.66 0.90
CA GLU A 86 14.63 4.32 1.12
C GLU A 86 13.93 4.62 -0.22
N ARG A 87 14.68 5.04 -1.25
CA ARG A 87 14.14 5.22 -2.59
C ARG A 87 13.61 3.92 -3.19
N GLN A 88 14.30 2.80 -3.00
CA GLN A 88 13.86 1.49 -3.45
C GLN A 88 12.55 1.06 -2.76
N GLN A 89 12.47 1.20 -1.44
CA GLN A 89 11.24 0.92 -0.68
C GLN A 89 10.07 1.82 -1.11
N HIS A 90 10.32 3.13 -1.28
CA HIS A 90 9.32 4.06 -1.78
C HIS A 90 8.80 3.67 -3.16
N THR A 91 9.69 3.19 -4.04
CA THR A 91 9.33 2.72 -5.38
C THR A 91 8.47 1.47 -5.30
N ALA A 92 8.88 0.48 -4.51
CA ALA A 92 8.10 -0.76 -4.30
C ALA A 92 6.68 -0.50 -3.78
N ARG A 93 6.51 0.54 -2.94
CA ARG A 93 5.20 0.95 -2.41
C ARG A 93 4.32 1.69 -3.42
N THR A 94 4.91 2.50 -4.30
CA THR A 94 4.16 3.46 -5.12
C THR A 94 4.01 3.06 -6.58
N GLU A 95 4.86 2.16 -7.08
CA GLU A 95 4.80 1.67 -8.45
C GLU A 95 3.86 0.45 -8.54
N SER A 96 2.67 0.66 -9.11
CA SER A 96 1.77 -0.44 -9.47
C SER A 96 2.36 -1.25 -10.63
N VAL A 97 2.18 -2.59 -10.59
CA VAL A 97 2.49 -3.50 -11.70
C VAL A 97 1.78 -3.07 -12.99
N LEU A 98 0.61 -2.43 -12.90
CA LEU A 98 -0.13 -1.89 -14.03
C LEU A 98 0.59 -0.73 -14.74
N SER A 99 1.65 -0.20 -14.14
CA SER A 99 2.52 0.80 -14.74
C SER A 99 3.52 0.21 -15.73
N THR A 100 3.67 -1.11 -15.77
CA THR A 100 4.61 -1.80 -16.67
C THR A 100 4.16 -1.63 -18.11
N LEU A 101 5.08 -1.20 -18.97
CA LEU A 101 4.84 -1.05 -20.41
C LEU A 101 4.70 -2.43 -21.05
N LEU A 102 3.55 -2.69 -21.66
CA LEU A 102 3.22 -3.94 -22.35
C LEU A 102 2.79 -3.64 -23.78
N TYR A 103 3.15 -4.53 -24.72
CA TYR A 103 2.86 -4.38 -26.14
C TYR A 103 1.95 -5.50 -26.65
N ALA A 104 1.07 -5.16 -27.60
CA ALA A 104 0.38 -6.15 -28.41
C ALA A 104 1.36 -6.73 -29.44
N LEU A 105 1.68 -8.03 -29.34
CA LEU A 105 2.47 -8.73 -30.35
C LEU A 105 1.57 -9.25 -31.48
N SER A 106 2.18 -9.61 -32.62
CA SER A 106 1.63 -9.74 -33.97
C SER A 106 0.54 -10.81 -34.23
N ASN A 107 -0.41 -11.00 -33.32
CA ASN A 107 -1.68 -11.68 -33.61
C ASN A 107 -2.69 -10.75 -34.32
N SER A 108 -2.38 -9.46 -34.38
CA SER A 108 -2.99 -8.41 -35.18
C SER A 108 -1.88 -7.79 -36.04
N PRO A 109 -2.18 -7.23 -37.24
CA PRO A 109 -1.19 -6.48 -37.99
C PRO A 109 -0.70 -5.23 -37.23
N LEU A 110 -1.42 -4.80 -36.19
CA LEU A 110 -1.07 -3.61 -35.41
C LEU A 110 -0.30 -3.98 -34.14
N GLN A 111 0.91 -3.43 -34.01
CA GLN A 111 1.70 -3.43 -32.77
C GLN A 111 1.54 -2.06 -32.10
N TYR A 112 1.23 -2.06 -30.80
CA TYR A 112 0.95 -0.84 -30.03
C TYR A 112 1.11 -1.10 -28.53
N PRO A 113 1.28 -0.06 -27.69
CA PRO A 113 1.37 -0.24 -26.24
C PRO A 113 -0.03 -0.47 -25.65
N ILE A 114 -0.30 -1.66 -25.12
CA ILE A 114 -1.61 -1.99 -24.52
C ILE A 114 -1.77 -1.32 -23.15
N GLN A 115 -0.68 -1.20 -22.41
CA GLN A 115 -0.70 -0.71 -21.03
C GLN A 115 0.64 -0.05 -20.69
N GLY A 116 0.62 0.87 -19.73
CA GLY A 116 1.84 1.40 -19.11
C GLY A 116 2.49 2.53 -19.89
N PHE A 117 1.90 2.97 -21.01
CA PHE A 117 2.34 4.18 -21.70
C PHE A 117 1.95 5.41 -20.89
N LYS A 118 2.95 5.99 -20.22
CA LYS A 118 2.80 7.16 -19.34
C LYS A 118 3.54 8.35 -19.91
N VAL A 119 2.87 9.49 -19.96
CA VAL A 119 3.44 10.75 -20.46
C VAL A 119 3.33 11.85 -19.41
N ARG A 120 4.26 12.81 -19.48
CA ARG A 120 4.16 14.03 -18.68
C ARG A 120 3.19 15.00 -19.37
N PRO A 121 2.38 15.77 -18.61
CA PRO A 121 1.53 16.80 -19.20
C PRO A 121 2.34 17.76 -20.08
N MET A 122 1.76 18.17 -21.21
CA MET A 122 2.33 19.16 -22.14
C MET A 122 3.73 18.81 -22.69
N THR A 123 4.17 17.56 -22.54
CA THR A 123 5.51 17.12 -22.93
C THR A 123 5.42 16.14 -24.10
N PRO A 124 6.03 16.44 -25.24
CA PRO A 124 6.13 15.50 -26.36
C PRO A 124 6.81 14.21 -25.91
N THR A 125 6.12 13.08 -26.09
CA THR A 125 6.63 11.75 -25.74
C THR A 125 6.34 10.78 -26.88
N PHE A 126 7.37 10.10 -27.38
CA PHE A 126 7.21 9.08 -28.42
C PHE A 126 6.29 7.96 -27.95
N ILE A 127 5.39 7.52 -28.83
CA ILE A 127 4.50 6.40 -28.55
C ILE A 127 5.29 5.11 -28.80
N PRO A 128 5.62 4.33 -27.76
CA PRO A 128 6.52 3.21 -27.90
C PRO A 128 5.83 2.04 -28.61
N GLY A 129 6.57 1.35 -29.49
CA GLY A 129 6.16 0.08 -30.06
C GLY A 129 5.08 0.15 -31.13
N LEU A 130 4.77 1.33 -31.68
CA LEU A 130 3.94 1.44 -32.89
C LEU A 130 4.63 0.77 -34.08
N ALA A 131 3.98 -0.23 -34.67
CA ALA A 131 4.42 -0.84 -35.92
C ALA A 131 3.25 -1.53 -36.64
N LEU A 132 3.40 -1.67 -37.95
CA LEU A 132 2.55 -2.47 -38.82
C LEU A 132 3.28 -3.74 -39.24
N HIS A 133 2.64 -4.89 -39.06
CA HIS A 133 3.05 -6.23 -39.49
C HIS A 133 2.04 -6.76 -40.49
N ALA A 134 2.17 -6.37 -41.74
CA ALA A 134 1.25 -6.74 -42.81
C ALA A 134 1.98 -7.48 -43.94
N ALA A 135 1.23 -8.28 -44.72
CA ALA A 135 1.73 -8.86 -45.95
C ALA A 135 2.13 -7.78 -46.97
N GLN A 136 2.79 -8.18 -48.05
CA GLN A 136 3.20 -7.23 -49.10
C GLN A 136 1.97 -6.52 -49.70
N ARG A 137 2.03 -5.19 -49.78
CA ARG A 137 1.03 -4.31 -50.38
C ARG A 137 1.73 -3.32 -51.31
N SER A 138 0.97 -2.77 -52.26
CA SER A 138 1.45 -1.66 -53.12
C SER A 138 1.54 -0.34 -52.36
N ASN A 139 0.68 -0.16 -51.35
CA ASN A 139 0.67 1.00 -50.47
C ASN A 139 0.09 0.58 -49.11
N TYR A 140 0.64 1.16 -48.05
CA TYR A 140 0.17 1.00 -46.68
C TYR A 140 -0.35 2.34 -46.18
N THR A 141 -1.57 2.37 -45.65
CA THR A 141 -2.16 3.56 -45.03
C THR A 141 -2.58 3.22 -43.61
N VAL A 142 -1.97 3.89 -42.64
CA VAL A 142 -2.33 3.76 -41.23
C VAL A 142 -2.82 5.09 -40.69
N SER A 143 -3.80 5.07 -39.80
CA SER A 143 -4.24 6.26 -39.08
C SER A 143 -4.15 6.07 -37.57
N LEU A 144 -3.62 7.09 -36.90
CA LEU A 144 -3.68 7.24 -35.47
C LEU A 144 -4.56 8.44 -35.14
N GLU A 145 -5.47 8.27 -34.18
CA GLU A 145 -6.36 9.32 -33.70
C GLU A 145 -6.38 9.33 -32.18
N VAL A 146 -6.27 10.51 -31.57
CA VAL A 146 -6.38 10.68 -30.11
C VAL A 146 -7.59 11.54 -29.75
N SER A 147 -8.21 11.25 -28.61
CA SER A 147 -9.46 11.93 -28.21
C SER A 147 -9.24 13.39 -27.80
N GLU A 148 -8.10 13.73 -27.18
CA GLU A 148 -7.87 15.08 -26.64
C GLU A 148 -6.57 15.76 -27.12
N GLY A 149 -5.46 15.01 -27.14
CA GLY A 149 -4.12 15.53 -27.42
C GLY A 149 -3.81 15.77 -28.90
N VAL A 150 -2.52 15.87 -29.23
CA VAL A 150 -2.04 15.98 -30.62
C VAL A 150 -0.91 15.02 -30.91
N LEU A 151 -0.82 14.60 -32.17
CA LEU A 151 0.18 13.69 -32.68
C LEU A 151 1.17 14.44 -33.57
N ARG A 152 2.47 14.23 -33.34
CA ARG A 152 3.55 14.88 -34.10
C ARG A 152 4.61 13.88 -34.51
N THR A 153 5.26 14.18 -35.61
CA THR A 153 6.42 13.45 -36.12
C THR A 153 7.57 14.45 -36.33
N THR A 154 8.80 14.06 -35.97
CA THR A 154 9.97 14.95 -36.00
C THR A 154 10.80 14.80 -37.27
N ILE A 155 10.75 13.63 -37.93
CA ILE A 155 11.47 13.42 -39.19
C ILE A 155 10.83 14.31 -40.27
N PRO A 156 11.57 15.16 -41.00
CA PRO A 156 10.99 15.97 -42.08
C PRO A 156 10.46 15.07 -43.20
N ALA A 157 9.32 15.43 -43.80
CA ALA A 157 8.67 14.69 -44.90
C ALA A 157 9.49 14.60 -46.22
N LYS A 158 10.80 14.90 -46.19
CA LYS A 158 11.70 14.82 -47.35
C LYS A 158 12.18 13.39 -47.67
N ALA A 159 11.75 12.38 -46.93
CA ALA A 159 11.84 11.00 -47.35
C ALA A 159 10.75 10.75 -48.42
N VAL A 160 11.15 10.68 -49.69
CA VAL A 160 10.27 10.54 -50.88
C VAL A 160 9.25 9.38 -50.77
N GLN A 161 9.47 8.46 -49.83
CA GLN A 161 8.68 7.23 -49.66
C GLN A 161 7.53 7.34 -48.64
N VAL A 162 7.40 8.42 -47.86
CA VAL A 162 6.37 8.50 -46.79
C VAL A 162 5.61 9.82 -46.83
N LYS A 163 4.29 9.74 -46.98
CA LYS A 163 3.37 10.88 -46.91
C LYS A 163 2.69 10.92 -45.54
N VAL A 164 2.64 12.11 -44.94
CA VAL A 164 2.11 12.32 -43.58
C VAL A 164 1.11 13.46 -43.61
N THR A 165 -0.11 13.22 -43.13
CA THR A 165 -1.20 14.21 -43.06
C THR A 165 -1.65 14.37 -41.60
N GLY A 166 -1.99 15.59 -41.19
CA GLY A 166 -2.45 15.87 -39.81
C GLY A 166 -1.34 15.99 -38.76
N ASN A 167 -0.12 16.37 -39.17
CA ASN A 167 0.99 16.56 -38.24
C ASN A 167 0.73 17.76 -37.31
N GLY A 168 0.60 17.50 -36.01
CA GLY A 168 0.20 18.49 -35.01
C GLY A 168 -1.30 18.56 -34.75
N GLU A 169 -2.10 17.65 -35.34
CA GLU A 169 -3.54 17.52 -35.14
C GLU A 169 -3.88 16.28 -34.28
N ARG A 170 -5.16 16.06 -33.99
CA ARG A 170 -5.67 14.88 -33.26
C ARG A 170 -5.53 13.59 -34.06
N ARG A 171 -5.67 13.69 -35.39
CA ARG A 171 -5.59 12.57 -36.31
C ARG A 171 -4.35 12.70 -37.19
N LEU A 172 -3.52 11.68 -37.20
CA LEU A 172 -2.33 11.56 -38.02
C LEU A 172 -2.50 10.38 -38.98
N VAL A 173 -2.33 10.62 -40.27
CA VAL A 173 -2.35 9.57 -41.31
C VAL A 173 -0.96 9.45 -41.92
N VAL A 174 -0.44 8.22 -41.96
CA VAL A 174 0.88 7.90 -42.54
C VAL A 174 0.67 6.91 -43.69
N GLU A 175 1.20 7.26 -44.86
CA GLU A 175 1.07 6.47 -46.09
C GLU A 175 2.45 6.18 -46.68
N SER A 176 2.71 4.95 -47.11
CA SER A 176 3.97 4.58 -47.76
C SER A 176 3.84 3.35 -48.65
N GLY A 177 4.58 3.32 -49.76
CA GLY A 177 4.79 2.10 -50.56
C GLY A 177 5.79 1.11 -49.96
N SER A 178 6.49 1.48 -48.86
CA SER A 178 7.47 0.65 -48.17
C SER A 178 7.06 0.44 -46.72
N LEU A 179 6.89 -0.82 -46.32
CA LEU A 179 6.55 -1.18 -44.94
C LEU A 179 7.65 -0.76 -43.95
N GLU A 180 8.91 -0.85 -44.39
CA GLU A 180 10.07 -0.44 -43.58
C GLU A 180 10.03 1.07 -43.31
N ALA A 181 9.86 1.88 -44.37
CA ALA A 181 9.78 3.33 -44.23
C ALA A 181 8.55 3.78 -43.42
N LEU A 182 7.42 3.06 -43.55
CA LEU A 182 6.23 3.28 -42.72
C LEU A 182 6.54 3.04 -41.23
N ASN A 183 7.19 1.93 -40.89
CA ASN A 183 7.51 1.57 -39.52
C ASN A 183 8.58 2.48 -38.90
N GLU A 184 9.58 2.91 -39.67
CA GLU A 184 10.51 3.97 -39.25
C GLU A 184 9.76 5.26 -38.89
N ARG A 185 8.73 5.61 -39.67
CA ARG A 185 7.90 6.78 -39.40
C ARG A 185 7.01 6.60 -38.17
N LEU A 186 6.42 5.42 -37.97
CA LEU A 186 5.60 5.11 -36.80
C LEU A 186 6.42 5.19 -35.49
N ALA A 187 7.68 4.79 -35.52
CA ALA A 187 8.59 4.89 -34.38
C ALA A 187 8.90 6.34 -33.94
N ASP A 188 8.67 7.33 -34.83
CA ASP A 188 8.86 8.76 -34.60
C ASP A 188 7.56 9.49 -34.19
N VAL A 189 6.43 8.79 -34.14
CA VAL A 189 5.18 9.41 -33.69
C VAL A 189 5.25 9.70 -32.20
N SER A 190 4.97 10.95 -31.85
CA SER A 190 4.92 11.47 -30.50
C SER A 190 3.53 11.99 -30.16
N TYR A 191 3.14 11.77 -28.90
CA TYR A 191 1.93 12.32 -28.31
C TYR A 191 2.30 13.54 -27.44
N THR A 192 1.46 14.57 -27.49
CA THR A 192 1.51 15.70 -26.54
C THR A 192 0.09 16.05 -26.09
N SER A 193 -0.15 16.14 -24.79
CA SER A 193 -1.44 16.64 -24.29
C SER A 193 -1.57 18.14 -24.58
N THR A 194 -2.78 18.58 -24.89
CA THR A 194 -3.11 19.99 -25.21
C THR A 194 -3.52 20.79 -23.99
N LEU A 195 -4.06 20.12 -22.97
CA LEU A 195 -4.41 20.68 -21.68
C LEU A 195 -3.46 20.16 -20.59
N TYR A 196 -3.11 21.05 -19.67
CA TYR A 196 -2.41 20.66 -18.46
C TYR A 196 -3.40 20.04 -17.48
N HIS A 197 -3.19 18.77 -17.14
CA HIS A 197 -3.89 18.09 -16.05
C HIS A 197 -2.94 17.15 -15.33
N ILE A 198 -2.92 17.18 -13.99
CA ILE A 198 -1.93 16.47 -13.19
C ILE A 198 -2.09 14.94 -13.22
N HIS A 199 -3.30 14.46 -13.44
CA HIS A 199 -3.63 13.04 -13.54
C HIS A 199 -4.89 12.83 -14.40
N THR A 200 -4.72 12.41 -15.65
CA THR A 200 -5.83 12.09 -16.57
C THR A 200 -5.40 11.01 -17.55
N GLY A 201 -6.25 10.70 -18.53
CA GLY A 201 -5.93 9.81 -19.64
C GLY A 201 -6.39 10.37 -20.97
N ASP A 202 -5.90 9.75 -22.04
CA ASP A 202 -6.38 9.91 -23.40
C ASP A 202 -6.51 8.51 -24.02
N LEU A 203 -7.32 8.37 -25.07
CA LEU A 203 -7.45 7.13 -25.83
C LEU A 203 -6.88 7.37 -27.22
N ALA A 204 -6.00 6.47 -27.65
CA ALA A 204 -5.49 6.44 -29.01
C ALA A 204 -6.13 5.28 -29.79
N SER A 205 -6.76 5.58 -30.92
CA SER A 205 -7.17 4.60 -31.92
C SER A 205 -6.09 4.48 -32.99
N PHE A 206 -5.65 3.26 -33.28
CA PHE A 206 -4.69 2.93 -34.32
C PHE A 206 -5.37 1.98 -35.31
N GLN A 207 -5.40 2.36 -36.59
CA GLN A 207 -6.18 1.69 -37.61
C GLN A 207 -5.36 1.37 -38.87
N PHE A 208 -5.64 0.22 -39.46
CA PHE A 208 -5.13 -0.24 -40.75
C PHE A 208 -6.17 -1.16 -41.41
N GLU A 209 -6.65 -0.81 -42.60
CA GLU A 209 -7.76 -1.53 -43.27
C GLU A 209 -8.93 -1.72 -42.27
N ASP A 210 -9.43 -2.94 -42.10
CA ASP A 210 -10.53 -3.27 -41.17
C ASP A 210 -10.06 -3.54 -39.73
N HIS A 211 -8.76 -3.36 -39.44
CA HIS A 211 -8.20 -3.58 -38.11
C HIS A 211 -8.16 -2.27 -37.34
N GLU A 212 -8.71 -2.31 -36.12
CA GLU A 212 -8.64 -1.20 -35.17
C GLU A 212 -8.12 -1.70 -33.82
N ALA A 213 -7.26 -0.89 -33.20
CA ALA A 213 -6.77 -1.06 -31.86
C ALA A 213 -6.94 0.24 -31.08
N VAL A 214 -7.53 0.16 -29.88
CA VAL A 214 -7.64 1.29 -28.96
C VAL A 214 -6.77 1.02 -27.75
N PHE A 215 -5.93 1.99 -27.37
CA PHE A 215 -5.08 1.88 -26.20
C PHE A 215 -5.04 3.16 -25.36
N PRO A 216 -4.88 3.03 -24.03
CA PRO A 216 -4.85 4.17 -23.13
C PRO A 216 -3.47 4.85 -23.09
N ILE A 217 -3.48 6.17 -23.08
CA ILE A 217 -2.34 7.02 -22.75
C ILE A 217 -2.58 7.60 -21.36
N THR A 218 -1.75 7.23 -20.39
CA THR A 218 -1.85 7.79 -19.03
C THR A 218 -1.06 9.10 -18.93
N ILE A 219 -1.74 10.21 -18.69
CA ILE A 219 -1.11 11.51 -18.47
C ILE A 219 -0.94 11.70 -16.96
N LYS A 220 0.30 11.79 -16.50
CA LYS A 220 0.58 11.92 -15.06
C LYS A 220 1.79 12.79 -14.80
N GLN A 221 1.62 13.80 -13.95
CA GLN A 221 2.72 14.58 -13.42
C GLN A 221 3.57 13.70 -12.48
N PRO A 222 4.88 13.55 -12.72
CA PRO A 222 5.76 12.83 -11.80
C PRO A 222 5.82 13.56 -10.45
N GLN A 223 5.63 12.81 -9.37
CA GLN A 223 5.73 13.35 -8.02
C GLN A 223 7.17 13.19 -7.49
N PRO A 224 7.79 14.26 -6.96
CA PRO A 224 9.02 14.13 -6.20
C PRO A 224 8.78 13.22 -4.98
N PRO A 225 9.64 12.22 -4.73
CA PRO A 225 9.47 11.38 -3.56
C PRO A 225 9.82 12.13 -2.27
N VAL A 226 9.01 11.92 -1.24
CA VAL A 226 9.37 12.24 0.15
C VAL A 226 10.05 11.00 0.72
N LEU A 227 11.34 11.13 1.04
CA LEU A 227 12.18 10.07 1.61
C LEU A 227 12.57 10.47 3.03
N TYR A 228 12.60 9.50 3.94
CA TYR A 228 13.03 9.71 5.32
C TYR A 228 14.44 9.15 5.52
N ASP A 229 15.36 9.95 6.08
CA ASP A 229 16.60 9.39 6.61
C ASP A 229 16.32 8.80 7.99
N MET A 230 16.18 7.48 8.02
CA MET A 230 15.87 6.70 9.22
C MET A 230 17.04 6.65 10.21
N GLY A 231 18.26 7.01 9.80
CA GLY A 231 19.45 6.77 10.61
C GLY A 231 19.60 5.28 10.97
N THR A 232 20.19 5.01 12.13
CA THR A 232 20.37 3.64 12.67
C THR A 232 19.73 3.43 14.04
N ASP A 233 19.41 4.53 14.74
CA ASP A 233 18.79 4.50 16.06
C ASP A 233 17.26 4.47 15.94
N ILE A 234 16.56 3.77 16.83
CA ILE A 234 15.11 3.80 16.87
C ILE A 234 14.56 5.21 17.14
N ASN A 235 15.31 6.05 17.87
CA ASN A 235 14.93 7.43 18.18
C ASN A 235 14.81 8.32 16.93
N SER A 236 15.53 8.02 15.84
CA SER A 236 15.38 8.74 14.55
C SER A 236 14.32 8.14 13.63
N GLN A 237 13.75 6.98 14.00
CA GLN A 237 12.80 6.24 13.18
C GLN A 237 11.35 6.42 13.64
N VAL A 238 11.16 6.58 14.95
CA VAL A 238 9.84 6.61 15.59
C VAL A 238 9.74 7.79 16.53
N THR A 239 8.57 8.44 16.54
CA THR A 239 8.15 9.38 17.59
C THR A 239 6.95 8.78 18.31
N ILE A 240 6.92 8.82 19.64
CA ILE A 240 5.73 8.38 20.39
C ILE A 240 4.76 9.56 20.45
N THR A 241 3.50 9.31 20.09
CA THR A 241 2.45 10.32 20.16
C THR A 241 1.37 9.86 21.13
N THR A 242 0.92 10.75 21.99
CA THR A 242 -0.21 10.51 22.88
C THR A 242 -1.07 11.77 23.01
N LYS A 243 -2.30 11.55 23.46
CA LYS A 243 -3.25 12.63 23.74
C LYS A 243 -3.83 12.39 25.12
N THR A 244 -3.88 13.44 25.93
CA THR A 244 -4.48 13.40 27.28
C THR A 244 -5.64 14.37 27.42
N PHE A 245 -6.50 14.10 28.41
CA PHE A 245 -7.56 14.98 28.88
C PHE A 245 -7.90 14.65 30.32
N LEU A 246 -7.55 15.54 31.25
CA LEU A 246 -7.82 15.40 32.69
C LEU A 246 -7.23 14.14 33.35
N ARG A 247 -6.24 13.48 32.73
CA ARG A 247 -5.66 12.19 33.16
C ARG A 247 -4.15 12.24 33.38
N TYR A 248 -3.69 13.26 34.11
CA TYR A 248 -2.26 13.44 34.41
C TYR A 248 -1.62 12.30 35.21
N PRO A 249 -2.29 11.67 36.21
CA PRO A 249 -1.72 10.50 36.88
C PRO A 249 -1.41 9.36 35.92
N GLU A 250 -2.35 9.04 35.02
CA GLU A 250 -2.21 8.01 34.00
C GLU A 250 -1.09 8.37 33.03
N LEU A 251 -1.10 9.60 32.50
CA LEU A 251 -0.06 10.11 31.60
C LEU A 251 1.33 10.02 32.25
N ASN A 252 1.47 10.42 33.52
CA ASN A 252 2.75 10.35 34.23
C ASN A 252 3.23 8.90 34.39
N ALA A 253 2.31 7.95 34.64
CA ALA A 253 2.65 6.53 34.70
C ALA A 253 3.07 6.00 33.32
N LEU A 254 2.39 6.39 32.24
CA LEU A 254 2.79 6.09 30.87
C LEU A 254 4.22 6.62 30.60
N LEU A 255 4.47 7.91 30.83
CA LEU A 255 5.77 8.54 30.57
C LEU A 255 6.89 7.87 31.36
N LYS A 256 6.65 7.55 32.64
CA LYS A 256 7.62 6.83 33.47
C LYS A 256 7.92 5.44 32.90
N SER A 257 6.91 4.71 32.46
CA SER A 257 7.10 3.40 31.85
C SER A 257 7.84 3.48 30.51
N ILE A 258 7.54 4.47 29.66
CA ILE A 258 8.28 4.71 28.42
C ILE A 258 9.75 4.94 28.74
N ARG A 259 10.06 5.86 29.66
CA ARG A 259 11.45 6.22 30.01
C ARG A 259 12.25 5.08 30.64
N GLN A 260 11.59 4.04 31.16
CA GLN A 260 12.26 2.82 31.63
C GLN A 260 12.88 2.02 30.47
N PHE A 261 12.24 2.02 29.30
CA PHE A 261 12.67 1.23 28.14
C PHE A 261 13.28 2.07 27.01
N TYR A 262 12.83 3.33 26.87
CA TYR A 262 13.18 4.26 25.80
C TYR A 262 13.48 5.66 26.39
N LYS A 263 14.74 5.85 26.82
CA LYS A 263 15.18 7.04 27.57
C LYS A 263 15.11 8.33 26.76
N ASP A 264 15.57 8.29 25.51
CA ASP A 264 15.79 9.48 24.67
C ASP A 264 14.75 9.64 23.55
N MET A 265 13.72 8.78 23.54
CA MET A 265 12.67 8.81 22.53
C MET A 265 11.85 10.09 22.63
N GLU A 266 11.61 10.74 21.50
CA GLU A 266 10.75 11.90 21.41
C GLU A 266 9.29 11.52 21.70
N ILE A 267 8.65 12.27 22.59
CA ILE A 267 7.24 12.08 22.98
C ILE A 267 6.48 13.38 22.71
N ILE A 268 5.50 13.30 21.82
CA ILE A 268 4.58 14.38 21.54
C ILE A 268 3.29 14.14 22.31
N ILE A 269 2.96 15.08 23.19
CA ILE A 269 1.77 15.05 24.04
C ILE A 269 0.84 16.16 23.57
N VAL A 270 -0.37 15.80 23.20
CA VAL A 270 -1.42 16.77 22.92
C VAL A 270 -2.40 16.80 24.09
N ASP A 271 -2.68 17.99 24.59
CA ASP A 271 -3.47 18.19 25.80
C ASP A 271 -4.58 19.20 25.54
N ASP A 272 -5.83 18.74 25.62
CA ASP A 272 -7.02 19.58 25.53
C ASP A 272 -7.77 19.65 26.88
N SER A 273 -7.07 19.46 28.00
CA SER A 273 -7.63 19.59 29.35
C SER A 273 -8.16 21.00 29.62
N MET A 274 -9.12 21.11 30.54
CA MET A 274 -9.70 22.41 30.93
C MET A 274 -8.66 23.35 31.53
N GLU A 275 -7.80 22.79 32.39
CA GLU A 275 -6.70 23.50 33.03
C GLU A 275 -5.42 22.68 32.80
N PRO A 276 -4.70 22.95 31.71
CA PRO A 276 -3.56 22.14 31.34
C PRO A 276 -2.39 22.24 32.33
N GLN A 277 -1.85 21.10 32.75
CA GLN A 277 -0.62 21.03 33.55
C GLN A 277 0.59 20.91 32.62
N LYS A 278 1.63 21.70 32.89
CA LYS A 278 2.89 21.58 32.15
C LYS A 278 3.58 20.27 32.49
N ILE A 279 4.00 19.53 31.48
CA ILE A 279 4.73 18.27 31.62
C ILE A 279 6.21 18.51 31.26
N PRO A 280 7.09 18.72 32.25
CA PRO A 280 8.50 18.91 31.98
C PRO A 280 9.22 17.57 31.75
N GLY A 281 10.27 17.60 30.94
CA GLY A 281 11.22 16.50 30.80
C GLY A 281 11.97 16.56 29.49
N PRO A 282 13.08 15.81 29.35
CA PRO A 282 13.80 15.73 28.10
C PRO A 282 12.95 15.01 27.05
N HIS A 283 13.09 15.41 25.78
CA HIS A 283 12.43 14.78 24.63
C HIS A 283 10.90 14.71 24.79
N ILE A 284 10.32 15.75 25.41
CA ILE A 284 8.87 15.93 25.56
C ILE A 284 8.49 17.24 24.88
N GLN A 285 7.59 17.13 23.89
CA GLN A 285 6.90 18.26 23.30
C GLN A 285 5.43 18.21 23.69
N GLN A 286 5.00 19.20 24.45
CA GLN A 286 3.60 19.34 24.85
C GLN A 286 2.93 20.44 24.03
N PHE A 287 1.83 20.10 23.36
CA PHE A 287 0.99 21.04 22.64
C PHE A 287 -0.36 21.19 23.33
N ILE A 288 -0.66 22.41 23.75
CA ILE A 288 -1.92 22.75 24.41
C ILE A 288 -2.94 23.18 23.37
N MET A 289 -4.10 22.53 23.39
CA MET A 289 -5.24 22.84 22.54
C MET A 289 -6.29 23.65 23.29
N PRO A 290 -7.23 24.30 22.57
CA PRO A 290 -8.46 24.78 23.18
C PRO A 290 -9.12 23.66 24.01
N PRO A 291 -9.66 23.98 25.19
CA PRO A 291 -10.26 22.99 26.07
C PRO A 291 -11.31 22.14 25.37
N ALA A 292 -11.26 20.83 25.62
CA ALA A 292 -12.23 19.86 25.15
C ALA A 292 -12.39 19.83 23.62
N GLN A 293 -11.35 20.19 22.85
CA GLN A 293 -11.44 20.27 21.38
C GLN A 293 -11.83 18.94 20.72
N GLY A 294 -11.32 17.79 21.20
CA GLY A 294 -11.63 16.52 20.53
C GLY A 294 -10.50 15.51 20.48
N TRP A 295 -10.87 14.23 20.50
CA TRP A 295 -9.93 13.13 20.31
C TRP A 295 -9.22 13.21 18.94
N PHE A 296 -9.99 13.27 17.84
CA PHE A 296 -9.43 13.25 16.48
C PHE A 296 -8.70 14.54 16.11
N ALA A 297 -9.18 15.69 16.59
CA ALA A 297 -8.45 16.95 16.47
C ALA A 297 -7.07 16.88 17.14
N GLY A 298 -7.00 16.28 18.35
CA GLY A 298 -5.73 16.09 19.04
C GLY A 298 -4.79 15.11 18.33
N ARG A 299 -5.32 14.05 17.70
CA ARG A 299 -4.50 13.14 16.87
C ARG A 299 -3.87 13.86 15.69
N ASN A 300 -4.64 14.67 14.96
CA ASN A 300 -4.10 15.45 13.85
C ASN A 300 -2.99 16.38 14.30
N LEU A 301 -3.19 17.09 15.42
CA LEU A 301 -2.15 17.96 15.95
C LEU A 301 -0.89 17.15 16.27
N ALA A 302 -1.00 16.03 17.00
CA ALA A 302 0.16 15.21 17.34
C ALA A 302 0.93 14.74 16.10
N VAL A 303 0.23 14.16 15.13
CA VAL A 303 0.83 13.61 13.89
C VAL A 303 1.39 14.71 12.99
N SER A 304 0.84 15.93 13.01
CA SER A 304 1.38 17.08 12.26
C SER A 304 2.75 17.55 12.78
N GLN A 305 3.09 17.22 14.02
CA GLN A 305 4.36 17.59 14.65
C GLN A 305 5.43 16.48 14.55
N VAL A 306 5.07 15.30 14.04
CA VAL A 306 6.01 14.18 13.86
C VAL A 306 6.91 14.44 12.66
N THR A 307 8.22 14.31 12.86
CA THR A 307 9.24 14.43 11.80
C THR A 307 9.85 13.09 11.38
N THR A 308 9.67 12.04 12.18
CA THR A 308 10.17 10.69 11.89
C THR A 308 9.29 9.96 10.88
N LYS A 309 9.83 8.94 10.20
CA LYS A 309 9.10 8.14 9.20
C LYS A 309 7.85 7.47 9.78
N TYR A 310 7.94 7.05 11.03
CA TYR A 310 6.86 6.41 11.76
C TYR A 310 6.53 7.18 13.04
N PHE A 311 5.30 7.03 13.51
CA PHE A 311 4.92 7.34 14.87
C PHE A 311 4.22 6.16 15.52
N LEU A 312 4.37 6.04 16.83
CA LEU A 312 3.65 5.08 17.64
C LEU A 312 2.53 5.79 18.38
N TRP A 313 1.28 5.45 18.08
CA TRP A 313 0.14 5.94 18.83
C TRP A 313 -0.06 5.11 20.10
N VAL A 314 -0.17 5.80 21.25
CA VAL A 314 -0.49 5.19 22.55
C VAL A 314 -1.53 6.03 23.29
N ASP A 315 -2.48 5.37 23.96
CA ASP A 315 -3.38 6.05 24.88
C ASP A 315 -2.65 6.32 26.21
N ASP A 316 -3.02 7.41 26.90
CA ASP A 316 -2.35 7.92 28.11
C ASP A 316 -2.43 6.97 29.33
N ASP A 317 -3.27 5.93 29.27
CA ASP A 317 -3.44 4.89 30.30
C ASP A 317 -2.73 3.57 29.96
N PHE A 318 -1.84 3.57 28.98
CA PHE A 318 -0.99 2.41 28.68
C PHE A 318 0.25 2.35 29.56
N LEU A 319 0.87 1.16 29.62
CA LEU A 319 2.15 0.92 30.30
C LEU A 319 3.07 0.11 29.40
N PHE A 320 4.26 0.65 29.16
CA PHE A 320 5.33 -0.06 28.47
C PHE A 320 5.90 -1.14 29.37
N THR A 321 6.15 -2.30 28.79
CA THR A 321 6.77 -3.45 29.47
C THR A 321 7.92 -3.99 28.62
N GLU A 322 8.57 -5.05 29.10
CA GLU A 322 9.57 -5.79 28.33
C GLU A 322 9.05 -6.35 27.00
N LEU A 323 7.72 -6.48 26.85
CA LEU A 323 7.06 -6.93 25.61
C LEU A 323 6.75 -5.79 24.62
N THR A 324 6.93 -4.54 25.03
CA THR A 324 6.69 -3.36 24.18
C THR A 324 7.94 -3.04 23.38
N LYS A 325 8.20 -3.82 22.33
CA LYS A 325 9.38 -3.70 21.45
C LYS A 325 9.04 -2.95 20.16
N ILE A 326 9.32 -1.64 20.13
CA ILE A 326 9.09 -0.77 18.95
C ILE A 326 9.92 -1.23 17.75
N GLU A 327 11.15 -1.70 17.99
CA GLU A 327 12.09 -2.18 16.97
C GLU A 327 11.51 -3.35 16.17
N GLU A 328 10.79 -4.26 16.81
CA GLU A 328 10.15 -5.39 16.13
C GLU A 328 8.98 -4.92 15.26
N MET A 329 8.25 -3.88 15.68
CA MET A 329 7.21 -3.27 14.83
C MET A 329 7.83 -2.60 13.59
N VAL A 330 8.91 -1.85 13.76
CA VAL A 330 9.62 -1.21 12.63
C VAL A 330 10.20 -2.24 11.68
N LYS A 331 10.76 -3.34 12.21
CA LYS A 331 11.28 -4.45 11.39
C LYS A 331 10.22 -5.04 10.45
N VAL A 332 8.99 -5.21 10.93
CA VAL A 332 7.87 -5.67 10.07
C VAL A 332 7.51 -4.61 9.02
N MET A 333 7.36 -3.34 9.43
CA MET A 333 7.05 -2.22 8.52
C MET A 333 8.08 -2.04 7.40
N GLU A 334 9.36 -2.24 7.70
CA GLU A 334 10.45 -2.11 6.73
C GLU A 334 10.60 -3.34 5.82
N ALA A 335 10.19 -4.52 6.30
CA ALA A 335 10.20 -5.76 5.52
C ALA A 335 9.02 -5.86 4.54
N VAL A 336 7.93 -5.14 4.81
CA VAL A 336 6.75 -5.08 3.93
C VAL A 336 6.46 -3.60 3.59
N PRO A 337 7.14 -3.04 2.57
CA PRO A 337 7.10 -1.60 2.28
C PRO A 337 5.72 -1.04 1.96
N GLU A 338 4.77 -1.88 1.56
CA GLU A 338 3.38 -1.51 1.30
C GLU A 338 2.58 -1.26 2.57
N LEU A 339 3.03 -1.70 3.75
CA LEU A 339 2.35 -1.44 5.02
C LEU A 339 2.42 0.03 5.42
N ASP A 340 1.28 0.52 5.91
CA ASP A 340 1.13 1.87 6.45
C ASP A 340 0.83 1.86 7.95
N VAL A 341 0.17 0.83 8.47
CA VAL A 341 -0.17 0.71 9.90
C VAL A 341 0.02 -0.71 10.41
N LEU A 342 0.65 -0.84 11.58
CA LEU A 342 0.86 -2.10 12.29
C LEU A 342 0.35 -2.01 13.73
N GLY A 343 -0.69 -2.76 14.07
CA GLY A 343 -1.23 -2.82 15.43
C GLY A 343 -0.62 -3.94 16.27
N GLY A 344 -0.39 -3.64 17.56
CA GLY A 344 0.03 -4.63 18.56
C GLY A 344 -1.11 -5.09 19.48
N LYS A 345 -0.74 -5.82 20.53
CA LYS A 345 -1.64 -6.24 21.62
C LYS A 345 -1.77 -5.15 22.69
N VAL A 346 -2.93 -5.10 23.33
CA VAL A 346 -3.18 -4.29 24.53
C VAL A 346 -3.67 -5.23 25.62
N GLY A 347 -2.96 -5.30 26.75
CA GLY A 347 -3.35 -6.17 27.86
C GLY A 347 -3.34 -7.67 27.53
N GLY A 348 -2.58 -8.10 26.52
CA GLY A 348 -2.51 -9.49 26.04
C GLY A 348 -3.46 -9.82 24.88
N ASP A 349 -4.46 -8.98 24.64
CA ASP A 349 -5.47 -9.18 23.60
C ASP A 349 -5.15 -8.41 22.31
N GLN A 350 -5.56 -8.96 21.17
CA GLN A 350 -5.52 -8.28 19.88
C GLN A 350 -6.91 -7.80 19.50
N PHE A 351 -7.11 -6.48 19.46
CA PHE A 351 -8.37 -5.90 18.97
C PHE A 351 -8.17 -5.37 17.56
N TYR A 352 -8.74 -6.08 16.59
CA TYR A 352 -8.70 -5.75 15.17
C TYR A 352 -10.04 -6.07 14.52
N PHE A 353 -10.23 -5.56 13.30
CA PHE A 353 -11.46 -5.75 12.55
C PHE A 353 -11.20 -5.68 11.04
N SER A 354 -12.14 -6.24 10.27
CA SER A 354 -12.23 -6.02 8.83
C SER A 354 -13.40 -5.09 8.51
N ILE A 355 -13.26 -4.30 7.44
CA ILE A 355 -14.32 -3.47 6.88
C ILE A 355 -14.69 -4.08 5.53
N ILE A 356 -15.99 -4.27 5.32
CA ILE A 356 -16.57 -4.60 4.02
C ILE A 356 -17.32 -3.35 3.56
N TYR A 357 -17.02 -2.86 2.37
CA TYR A 357 -17.68 -1.72 1.76
C TYR A 357 -18.22 -2.14 0.39
N GLU A 358 -19.51 -1.90 0.19
CA GLU A 358 -20.18 -2.03 -1.09
C GLU A 358 -20.51 -0.62 -1.58
N GLU A 359 -19.89 -0.23 -2.69
CA GLU A 359 -20.17 1.05 -3.34
C GLU A 359 -21.63 1.06 -3.82
N GLY A 360 -22.30 2.18 -3.63
CA GLY A 360 -23.70 2.37 -4.02
C GLY A 360 -23.82 3.32 -5.21
N ASP A 361 -25.05 3.55 -5.65
CA ASP A 361 -25.34 4.52 -6.69
C ASP A 361 -25.18 5.98 -6.20
N GLU A 362 -25.23 6.91 -7.14
CA GLU A 362 -25.10 8.34 -6.91
C GLU A 362 -26.16 8.92 -5.97
N THR A 363 -27.33 8.29 -5.86
CA THR A 363 -28.47 8.84 -5.12
C THR A 363 -28.52 8.38 -3.67
N GLU A 364 -28.33 7.08 -3.42
CA GLU A 364 -28.48 6.47 -2.10
C GLU A 364 -27.14 6.28 -1.40
N GLY A 365 -26.09 5.97 -2.15
CA GLY A 365 -24.78 5.68 -1.60
C GLY A 365 -24.59 4.26 -1.07
N GLY A 366 -23.38 4.03 -0.55
CA GLY A 366 -22.84 2.71 -0.25
C GLY A 366 -23.23 2.14 1.12
N CYS A 367 -22.85 0.89 1.35
CA CYS A 367 -23.11 0.17 2.59
C CYS A 367 -21.81 -0.34 3.20
N MET A 368 -21.64 -0.14 4.51
CA MET A 368 -20.41 -0.53 5.22
C MET A 368 -20.69 -1.47 6.39
N HIS A 369 -19.89 -2.54 6.50
CA HIS A 369 -19.91 -3.44 7.63
C HIS A 369 -18.54 -3.54 8.31
N ARG A 370 -18.44 -3.08 9.55
CA ARG A 370 -17.27 -3.24 10.41
C ARG A 370 -17.43 -4.52 11.23
N LYS A 371 -16.63 -5.54 10.93
CA LYS A 371 -16.72 -6.88 11.54
C LYS A 371 -15.57 -7.11 12.55
N SER A 372 -15.92 -7.25 13.83
CA SER A 372 -14.96 -7.62 14.89
C SER A 372 -14.22 -8.92 14.57
N GLY A 373 -12.91 -8.96 14.83
CA GLY A 373 -12.10 -10.18 14.69
C GLY A 373 -11.92 -10.68 13.26
N GLY A 374 -12.39 -9.93 12.25
CA GLY A 374 -12.15 -10.21 10.84
C GLY A 374 -10.68 -9.98 10.46
N ARG A 375 -10.08 -10.94 9.76
CA ARG A 375 -8.71 -10.88 9.23
C ARG A 375 -8.64 -11.52 7.84
N TYR A 376 -7.62 -11.15 7.09
CA TYR A 376 -7.28 -11.72 5.80
C TYR A 376 -6.08 -12.67 5.94
N HIS A 377 -5.28 -12.82 4.89
CA HIS A 377 -4.09 -13.67 4.90
C HIS A 377 -2.95 -13.06 5.74
N SER A 378 -2.00 -13.91 6.14
CA SER A 378 -0.81 -13.48 6.87
C SER A 378 0.18 -12.72 5.98
N LEU A 379 0.99 -11.87 6.61
CA LEU A 379 2.05 -11.15 5.90
C LEU A 379 3.15 -12.10 5.41
N PRO A 380 3.72 -11.87 4.22
CA PRO A 380 4.88 -12.63 3.74
C PRO A 380 6.05 -12.57 4.73
N GLY A 381 6.56 -13.73 5.15
CA GLY A 381 7.67 -13.83 6.11
C GLY A 381 7.30 -13.56 7.58
N TYR A 382 6.06 -13.16 7.88
CA TYR A 382 5.57 -12.87 9.24
C TYR A 382 4.21 -13.55 9.49
N PRO A 383 4.18 -14.89 9.65
CA PRO A 383 2.93 -15.65 9.82
C PRO A 383 2.12 -15.24 11.06
N GLN A 384 2.79 -14.72 12.09
CA GLN A 384 2.20 -14.18 13.32
C GLN A 384 1.51 -12.81 13.15
N CYS A 385 1.54 -12.27 11.93
CA CYS A 385 0.91 -11.01 11.57
C CYS A 385 -0.09 -11.24 10.44
N SER A 386 -1.26 -10.60 10.52
CA SER A 386 -2.33 -10.74 9.53
C SER A 386 -2.80 -9.39 9.04
N LEU A 387 -3.13 -9.32 7.74
CA LEU A 387 -3.79 -8.15 7.16
C LEU A 387 -5.19 -8.00 7.74
N VAL A 388 -5.56 -6.76 8.05
CA VAL A 388 -6.85 -6.36 8.63
C VAL A 388 -7.24 -5.00 8.06
N SER A 389 -8.43 -4.48 8.39
CA SER A 389 -8.81 -3.12 7.98
C SER A 389 -8.54 -2.08 9.07
N GLY A 390 -8.50 -2.48 10.34
CA GLY A 390 -8.17 -1.58 11.43
C GLY A 390 -7.78 -2.29 12.72
N VAL A 391 -7.13 -1.52 13.59
CA VAL A 391 -6.52 -2.00 14.84
C VAL A 391 -6.86 -1.08 16.00
N VAL A 392 -6.62 -1.56 17.23
CA VAL A 392 -6.76 -0.79 18.48
C VAL A 392 -5.78 0.38 18.53
N ASN A 393 -6.00 1.30 19.48
CA ASN A 393 -5.16 2.48 19.76
C ASN A 393 -3.73 2.17 20.26
N PHE A 394 -3.14 1.06 19.84
CA PHE A 394 -1.72 0.76 19.98
C PHE A 394 -1.20 0.31 18.62
N PHE A 395 -0.70 1.27 17.84
CA PHE A 395 -0.24 1.01 16.49
C PHE A 395 0.94 1.90 16.09
N LEU A 396 1.87 1.32 15.34
CA LEU A 396 2.89 2.04 14.62
C LEU A 396 2.33 2.40 13.25
N ALA A 397 2.41 3.66 12.84
CA ALA A 397 1.92 4.11 11.55
C ALA A 397 2.95 4.96 10.83
N ARG A 398 2.93 4.88 9.50
CA ARG A 398 3.73 5.73 8.63
C ARG A 398 3.17 7.14 8.64
N THR A 399 4.02 8.11 8.94
CA THR A 399 3.62 9.50 9.18
C THR A 399 2.91 10.10 7.97
N ASP A 400 3.48 9.97 6.76
CA ASP A 400 2.89 10.54 5.54
C ASP A 400 1.54 9.89 5.17
N ALA A 401 1.39 8.59 5.40
CA ALA A 401 0.16 7.87 5.11
C ALA A 401 -0.97 8.29 6.06
N ALA A 402 -0.69 8.37 7.36
CA ALA A 402 -1.67 8.82 8.34
C ALA A 402 -2.06 10.29 8.14
N GLN A 403 -1.11 11.16 7.77
CA GLN A 403 -1.38 12.57 7.45
C GLN A 403 -2.27 12.73 6.21
N ARG A 404 -2.09 11.89 5.18
CA ARG A 404 -2.93 11.91 3.97
C ARG A 404 -4.39 11.54 4.25
N VAL A 405 -4.62 10.58 5.15
CA VAL A 405 -5.98 10.19 5.55
C VAL A 405 -6.59 11.20 6.52
N GLY A 406 -5.83 11.58 7.54
CA GLY A 406 -6.27 12.48 8.60
C GLY A 406 -7.31 11.86 9.55
N PHE A 407 -7.48 12.47 10.71
CA PHE A 407 -8.51 12.12 11.68
C PHE A 407 -9.61 13.18 11.66
N ASP A 408 -10.86 12.83 11.31
CA ASP A 408 -11.93 13.83 11.20
C ASP A 408 -12.21 14.57 12.53
N PRO A 409 -11.89 15.87 12.65
CA PRO A 409 -12.06 16.60 13.91
C PRO A 409 -13.53 16.83 14.31
N GLN A 410 -14.50 16.57 13.42
CA GLN A 410 -15.92 16.59 13.77
C GLN A 410 -16.27 15.46 14.76
N LEU A 411 -15.49 14.38 14.77
CA LEU A 411 -15.63 13.27 15.70
C LEU A 411 -14.89 13.54 17.01
N LYS A 412 -15.52 14.32 17.90
CA LYS A 412 -14.87 14.81 19.12
C LYS A 412 -14.72 13.75 20.21
N ARG A 413 -15.68 12.83 20.34
CA ARG A 413 -15.80 11.90 21.49
C ARG A 413 -16.04 10.45 21.12
N VAL A 414 -16.80 10.20 20.05
CA VAL A 414 -17.18 8.84 19.64
C VAL A 414 -16.49 8.51 18.32
N ALA A 415 -15.26 8.00 18.42
CA ALA A 415 -14.55 7.46 17.28
C ALA A 415 -13.47 6.45 17.67
N HIS A 416 -13.40 5.34 16.95
CA HIS A 416 -12.42 4.27 17.07
C HIS A 416 -12.06 3.66 15.71
N SER A 417 -13.05 3.51 14.82
CA SER A 417 -12.86 2.84 13.51
C SER A 417 -12.71 3.83 12.36
N GLU A 418 -13.05 5.10 12.57
CA GLU A 418 -13.38 6.04 11.50
C GLU A 418 -12.15 6.50 10.74
N PHE A 419 -10.99 6.59 11.40
CA PHE A 419 -9.70 6.75 10.72
C PHE A 419 -9.44 5.64 9.69
N PHE A 420 -9.75 4.39 10.06
CA PHE A 420 -9.56 3.24 9.17
C PHE A 420 -10.66 3.13 8.11
N MET A 421 -11.85 3.65 8.40
CA MET A 421 -12.93 3.76 7.41
C MET A 421 -12.58 4.79 6.34
N ASP A 422 -12.13 5.98 6.74
CA ASP A 422 -11.67 7.02 5.83
C ASP A 422 -10.39 6.61 5.08
N GLY A 423 -9.55 5.77 5.71
CA GLY A 423 -8.36 5.18 5.11
C GLY A 423 -8.60 3.93 4.26
N LEU A 424 -9.84 3.46 4.12
CA LEU A 424 -10.13 2.25 3.35
C LEU A 424 -9.75 2.44 1.88
N GLY A 425 -9.00 1.49 1.32
CA GLY A 425 -8.44 1.59 -0.04
C GLY A 425 -7.21 2.50 -0.17
N SER A 426 -6.82 3.21 0.89
CA SER A 426 -5.63 4.08 0.92
C SER A 426 -4.55 3.61 1.91
N LEU A 427 -4.93 2.91 2.98
CA LEU A 427 -4.02 2.34 3.97
C LEU A 427 -3.94 0.83 3.84
N MET A 428 -2.73 0.29 3.89
CA MET A 428 -2.52 -1.14 4.15
C MET A 428 -2.24 -1.36 5.64
N VAL A 429 -3.10 -2.15 6.30
CA VAL A 429 -3.09 -2.34 7.76
C VAL A 429 -2.86 -3.80 8.13
N ALA A 430 -2.02 -4.03 9.13
CA ALA A 430 -1.80 -5.35 9.71
C ALA A 430 -1.86 -5.31 11.24
N THR A 431 -2.10 -6.47 11.85
CA THR A 431 -1.96 -6.70 13.29
C THR A 431 -0.95 -7.80 13.55
N CYS A 432 -0.15 -7.68 14.60
CA CYS A 432 0.87 -8.64 14.99
C CYS A 432 0.67 -9.07 16.46
N GLY A 433 0.80 -10.38 16.71
CA GLY A 433 0.60 -10.93 18.05
C GLY A 433 1.81 -10.93 18.99
N HIS A 434 2.97 -10.43 18.55
CA HIS A 434 4.26 -10.59 19.25
C HIS A 434 4.76 -9.33 19.96
N VAL A 435 4.14 -8.16 19.75
CA VAL A 435 4.41 -6.93 20.49
C VAL A 435 3.16 -6.56 21.28
N SER A 436 3.32 -6.26 22.57
CA SER A 436 2.22 -5.91 23.46
C SER A 436 2.56 -4.70 24.31
N VAL A 437 1.55 -3.88 24.56
CA VAL A 437 1.54 -2.88 25.62
C VAL A 437 0.60 -3.35 26.73
N SER A 438 0.88 -2.98 27.97
CA SER A 438 -0.03 -3.21 29.10
C SER A 438 -0.98 -2.03 29.27
N HIS A 439 -2.00 -2.20 30.10
CA HIS A 439 -2.99 -1.18 30.41
C HIS A 439 -3.05 -0.98 31.93
N GLN A 440 -3.19 0.28 32.38
CA GLN A 440 -3.32 0.60 33.80
C GLN A 440 -4.64 0.04 34.34
N ALA A 441 -4.62 -0.49 35.57
CA ALA A 441 -5.87 -0.87 36.23
C ALA A 441 -6.74 0.38 36.44
N ARG A 442 -8.05 0.29 36.17
CA ARG A 442 -8.97 1.41 36.41
C ARG A 442 -9.02 1.73 37.90
N LEU A 443 -8.37 2.82 38.31
CA LEU A 443 -8.48 3.34 39.67
C LEU A 443 -9.83 4.05 39.79
N GLN A 444 -10.74 3.55 40.63
CA GLN A 444 -12.07 4.14 40.83
C GLN A 444 -12.03 5.61 41.29
N HIS A 445 -10.90 6.08 41.81
CA HIS A 445 -10.71 7.43 42.35
C HIS A 445 -10.22 8.50 41.35
N ASN A 446 -9.76 8.14 40.14
CA ASN A 446 -9.17 9.10 39.21
C ASN A 446 -10.16 9.69 38.19
N ASP A 447 -11.30 9.04 37.96
CA ASP A 447 -12.32 9.55 37.06
C ASP A 447 -13.13 10.67 37.76
N THR A 448 -12.68 11.91 37.61
CA THR A 448 -13.44 13.09 38.05
C THR A 448 -14.84 13.06 37.41
N LYS A 449 -15.84 13.64 38.10
CA LYS A 449 -17.21 13.77 37.54
C LYS A 449 -17.17 14.41 36.14
N LEU A 450 -16.34 15.45 36.00
CA LEU A 450 -16.11 16.14 34.73
C LEU A 450 -15.58 15.20 33.64
N TYR A 451 -14.55 14.40 33.94
CA TYR A 451 -14.02 13.44 32.97
C TYR A 451 -15.08 12.42 32.51
N LYS A 452 -15.91 11.91 33.42
CA LYS A 452 -16.99 10.97 33.08
C LYS A 452 -18.02 11.56 32.11
N GLU A 453 -18.34 12.84 32.23
CA GLU A 453 -19.27 13.53 31.32
C GLU A 453 -18.75 13.55 29.88
N PHE A 454 -17.43 13.67 29.68
CA PHE A 454 -16.81 13.61 28.35
C PHE A 454 -16.56 12.18 27.86
N ARG A 455 -16.26 11.24 28.78
CA ARG A 455 -16.02 9.83 28.45
C ARG A 455 -17.29 9.11 27.98
N TYR A 456 -18.43 9.50 28.53
CA TYR A 456 -19.75 8.96 28.21
C TYR A 456 -20.64 10.07 27.64
N PRO A 457 -20.40 10.49 26.39
CA PRO A 457 -21.13 11.59 25.77
C PRO A 457 -22.62 11.28 25.61
N PRO A 458 -23.48 12.31 25.45
CA PRO A 458 -24.89 12.12 25.17
C PRO A 458 -25.12 11.35 23.86
N LYS A 459 -26.28 10.69 23.74
CA LYS A 459 -26.66 9.94 22.53
C LYS A 459 -26.64 10.78 21.24
N SER A 460 -26.81 12.10 21.36
CA SER A 460 -26.75 13.03 20.23
C SER A 460 -25.42 12.98 19.49
N GLU A 461 -24.30 12.75 20.17
CA GLU A 461 -22.98 12.59 19.54
C GLU A 461 -22.93 11.35 18.63
N GLY A 462 -23.59 10.26 19.06
CA GLY A 462 -23.76 9.07 18.22
C GLY A 462 -24.64 9.33 16.99
N ILE A 463 -25.69 10.14 17.12
CA ILE A 463 -26.55 10.54 15.99
C ILE A 463 -25.78 11.43 15.01
N SER A 464 -25.06 12.44 15.50
CA SER A 464 -24.22 13.32 14.67
C SER A 464 -23.14 12.55 13.92
N LYS A 465 -22.53 11.54 14.56
CA LYS A 465 -21.62 10.60 13.89
C LYS A 465 -22.31 9.88 12.72
N MET A 466 -23.54 9.37 12.90
CA MET A 466 -24.25 8.68 11.82
C MET A 466 -24.61 9.64 10.68
N GLN A 467 -25.04 10.87 10.99
CA GLN A 467 -25.30 11.92 9.99
C GLN A 467 -24.03 12.29 9.21
N LEU A 468 -22.89 12.36 9.89
CA LEU A 468 -21.61 12.60 9.26
C LEU A 468 -21.26 11.47 8.27
N HIS A 469 -21.43 10.20 8.66
CA HIS A 469 -21.19 9.07 7.75
C HIS A 469 -22.11 9.08 6.53
N PHE A 470 -23.38 9.42 6.72
CA PHE A 470 -24.34 9.54 5.62
C PHE A 470 -23.85 10.53 4.57
N PHE A 471 -23.44 11.73 4.99
CA PHE A 471 -23.03 12.78 4.07
C PHE A 471 -21.58 12.62 3.58
N LYS A 472 -20.62 12.55 4.50
CA LYS A 472 -19.19 12.56 4.20
C LYS A 472 -18.74 11.32 3.44
N ASN A 473 -19.20 10.15 3.86
CA ASN A 473 -18.78 8.87 3.27
C ASN A 473 -19.77 8.36 2.22
N HIS A 474 -20.81 9.14 1.88
CA HIS A 474 -21.89 8.77 0.96
C HIS A 474 -22.46 7.37 1.29
N LEU A 475 -22.86 7.17 2.56
CA LEU A 475 -23.33 5.88 3.06
C LEU A 475 -24.84 5.88 3.31
N LYS A 476 -25.57 4.93 2.73
CA LYS A 476 -26.95 4.63 3.14
C LYS A 476 -27.03 3.75 4.38
N CYS A 477 -26.04 2.89 4.59
CA CYS A 477 -26.08 1.95 5.70
C CYS A 477 -24.72 1.67 6.33
N ILE A 478 -24.72 1.49 7.65
CA ILE A 478 -23.54 1.07 8.40
C ILE A 478 -23.92 0.07 9.49
N ARG A 479 -23.16 -1.02 9.58
CA ARG A 479 -23.32 -2.04 10.64
C ARG A 479 -22.01 -2.25 11.38
N TYR A 480 -22.05 -2.03 12.69
CA TYR A 480 -20.97 -2.40 13.61
C TYR A 480 -21.26 -3.78 14.19
N GLY A 481 -20.32 -4.72 14.05
CA GLY A 481 -20.39 -6.06 14.64
C GLY A 481 -19.10 -6.47 15.32
#